data_AF-A0AAV5NUW8-F1
#
_entry.id   AF-A0AAV5NUW8-F1
#
_cell.length_a   1.000
_cell.length_b   1.000
_cell.length_c   1.000
_cell.angle_alpha   90.00
_cell.angle_beta   90.00
_cell.angle_gamma   90.00
#
_symmetry.space_group_name_H-M   'P 1'
#
loop_
_entity.id
_entity.type
_entity.pdbx_description
1 polymer ?
#
loop_
_entity_poly.entity_id
_entity_poly.type
_entity_poly.pdbx_seq_one_letter_code
_entity_poly.pdbx_strand_id
1 'polypeptide(L)'
;MFMLSLWGSLFKPFQEGLDIFIDINMMGVNYVLIPFGSAWGLTLLLFHQFAHKMVRKKYTLSRQTGMVTLYDNDEDVIYSHPFVEFDCCLFSSTNQYGHLSFGIALVHRYSDYSQHVTIGEMIGSTHPDDHKRLWNVIQQYMDVSQPLPDLPLLEVFRSKDPTTAAYDKEIERDPKYWRSMSDKEFDQVVAQMAENQKHIPPLGKPINIYAQTPEEIHVV
;
A
#
# COMPACT_ATOMS: atom_id res chain seq x y z
N MET A 1 -23.92 32.35 69.17
CA MET A 1 -24.40 31.09 68.58
C MET A 1 -25.65 31.36 67.73
N PHE A 2 -25.54 32.21 66.70
CA PHE A 2 -26.65 32.51 65.77
C PHE A 2 -26.14 32.91 64.37
N MET A 3 -24.89 33.38 64.25
CA MET A 3 -24.29 33.73 62.95
C MET A 3 -23.74 32.54 62.15
N LEU A 4 -23.45 31.39 62.78
CA LEU A 4 -22.98 30.19 62.07
C LEU A 4 -24.12 29.33 61.46
N SER A 5 -25.38 29.49 61.93
CA SER A 5 -26.52 28.76 61.37
C SER A 5 -27.13 29.42 60.14
N LEU A 6 -26.97 30.75 59.99
CA LEU A 6 -27.44 31.51 58.83
C LEU A 6 -26.58 31.32 57.58
N TRP A 7 -25.29 30.99 57.75
CA TRP A 7 -24.42 30.63 56.62
C TRP A 7 -24.77 29.26 56.02
N GLY A 8 -25.19 28.29 56.85
CA GLY A 8 -25.61 26.97 56.39
C GLY A 8 -26.98 26.92 55.71
N SER A 9 -27.90 27.85 56.02
CA SER A 9 -29.26 27.85 55.44
C SER A 9 -29.36 28.49 54.06
N LEU A 10 -28.39 29.32 53.68
CA LEU A 10 -28.29 29.94 52.35
C LEU A 10 -27.45 29.10 51.37
N PHE A 11 -26.46 28.35 51.89
CA PHE A 11 -25.61 27.48 51.07
C PHE A 11 -26.28 26.15 50.66
N LYS A 12 -27.14 25.57 51.53
CA LYS A 12 -27.89 24.34 51.23
C LYS A 12 -28.79 24.41 49.99
N PRO A 13 -29.67 25.42 49.83
CA PRO A 13 -30.53 25.50 48.64
C PRO A 13 -29.72 25.81 47.37
N PHE A 14 -28.56 26.45 47.50
CA PHE A 14 -27.64 26.65 46.37
C PHE A 14 -26.94 25.34 45.97
N GLN A 15 -26.47 24.55 46.94
CA GLN A 15 -25.91 23.21 46.67
C GLN A 15 -26.96 22.27 46.08
N GLU A 16 -28.17 22.23 46.62
CA GLU A 16 -29.26 21.42 46.08
C GLU A 16 -29.63 21.86 44.65
N GLY A 17 -29.65 23.17 44.37
CA GLY A 17 -29.86 23.69 43.01
C GLY A 17 -28.71 23.36 42.05
N LEU A 18 -27.47 23.37 42.53
CA LEU A 18 -26.28 22.98 41.78
C LEU A 18 -26.29 21.47 41.47
N ASP A 19 -26.63 20.64 42.44
CA ASP A 19 -26.71 19.19 42.29
C ASP A 19 -27.83 18.81 41.30
N ILE A 20 -29.00 19.45 41.38
CA ILE A 20 -30.09 19.26 40.39
C ILE A 20 -29.65 19.73 38.99
N PHE A 21 -28.96 20.87 38.88
CA PHE A 21 -28.45 21.34 37.58
C PHE A 21 -27.41 20.38 36.99
N ILE A 22 -26.50 19.87 37.81
CA ILE A 22 -25.51 18.87 37.41
C ILE A 22 -26.21 17.57 37.01
N ASP A 23 -27.16 17.06 37.80
CA ASP A 23 -27.89 15.83 37.48
C ASP A 23 -28.71 15.95 36.19
N ILE A 24 -29.39 17.08 35.94
CA ILE A 24 -30.13 17.33 34.70
C ILE A 24 -29.18 17.39 33.50
N ASN A 25 -28.05 18.08 33.62
CA ASN A 25 -27.05 18.14 32.56
C ASN A 25 -26.39 16.78 32.32
N MET A 26 -26.06 16.03 33.38
CA MET A 26 -25.47 14.70 33.29
C MET A 26 -26.46 13.69 32.71
N MET A 27 -27.75 13.74 33.06
CA MET A 27 -28.80 12.97 32.38
C MET A 27 -28.85 13.34 30.89
N GLY A 28 -28.95 14.62 30.55
CA GLY A 28 -29.02 15.08 29.16
C GLY A 28 -27.80 14.66 28.33
N VAL A 29 -26.60 14.82 28.88
CA VAL A 29 -25.34 14.40 28.26
C VAL A 29 -25.30 12.89 28.08
N ASN A 30 -25.73 12.10 29.06
CA ASN A 30 -25.80 10.65 28.95
C ASN A 30 -26.80 10.20 27.88
N TYR A 31 -27.98 10.82 27.79
CA TYR A 31 -28.98 10.50 26.78
C TYR A 31 -28.56 10.86 25.35
N VAL A 32 -27.57 11.74 25.18
CA VAL A 32 -26.99 12.04 23.86
C VAL A 32 -25.75 11.17 23.61
N LEU A 33 -24.79 11.14 24.52
CA LEU A 33 -23.51 10.46 24.28
C LEU A 33 -23.63 8.93 24.22
N ILE A 34 -24.51 8.31 25.02
CA ILE A 34 -24.66 6.86 25.04
C ILE A 34 -25.23 6.31 23.72
N PRO A 35 -26.34 6.82 23.16
CA PRO A 35 -26.83 6.33 21.86
C PRO A 35 -25.88 6.65 20.71
N PHE A 36 -25.23 7.83 20.70
CA PHE A 36 -24.25 8.16 19.67
C PHE A 36 -23.00 7.27 19.76
N GLY A 37 -22.47 7.06 20.98
CA GLY A 37 -21.31 6.20 21.22
C GLY A 37 -21.60 4.73 20.95
N SER A 38 -22.79 4.24 21.30
CA SER A 38 -23.20 2.86 21.00
C SER A 38 -23.46 2.65 19.50
N ALA A 39 -24.09 3.60 18.81
CA ALA A 39 -24.24 3.57 17.35
C ALA A 39 -22.87 3.58 16.65
N TRP A 40 -21.95 4.45 17.08
CA TRP A 40 -20.58 4.51 16.56
C TRP A 40 -19.78 3.24 16.85
N GLY A 41 -19.91 2.69 18.06
CA GLY A 41 -19.27 1.42 18.42
C GLY A 41 -19.80 0.26 17.57
N LEU A 42 -21.11 0.24 17.31
CA LEU A 42 -21.74 -0.76 16.45
C LEU A 42 -21.27 -0.64 14.99
N THR A 43 -21.17 0.57 14.44
CA THR A 43 -20.66 0.76 13.07
C THR A 43 -19.20 0.35 12.95
N LEU A 44 -18.35 0.64 13.95
CA LEU A 44 -16.96 0.15 13.98
C LEU A 44 -16.87 -1.37 14.07
N LEU A 45 -17.71 -2.00 14.88
CA LEU A 45 -17.75 -3.46 15.03
C LEU A 45 -18.17 -4.12 13.70
N LEU A 46 -19.24 -3.62 13.09
CA LEU A 46 -19.69 -4.07 11.77
C LEU A 46 -18.59 -3.83 10.72
N PHE A 47 -17.97 -2.66 10.70
CA PHE A 47 -16.86 -2.39 9.79
C PHE A 47 -15.72 -3.39 9.98
N HIS A 48 -15.29 -3.65 11.22
CA HIS A 48 -14.25 -4.65 11.49
C HIS A 48 -14.65 -6.06 11.02
N GLN A 49 -15.91 -6.46 11.25
CA GLN A 49 -16.43 -7.75 10.80
C GLN A 49 -16.55 -7.87 9.28
N PHE A 50 -16.86 -6.79 8.56
CA PHE A 50 -17.04 -6.82 7.11
C PHE A 50 -15.81 -6.35 6.32
N ALA A 51 -14.84 -5.70 6.97
CA ALA A 51 -13.63 -5.17 6.33
C ALA A 51 -12.83 -6.25 5.62
N HIS A 52 -12.70 -7.44 6.23
CA HIS A 52 -11.98 -8.55 5.59
C HIS A 52 -12.66 -9.01 4.29
N LYS A 53 -13.99 -8.88 4.16
CA LYS A 53 -14.74 -9.20 2.92
C LYS A 53 -14.62 -8.11 1.85
N MET A 54 -14.19 -6.90 2.23
CA MET A 54 -13.96 -5.79 1.31
C MET A 54 -12.58 -5.88 0.63
N VAL A 55 -11.64 -6.66 1.19
CA VAL A 55 -10.32 -6.88 0.59
C VAL A 55 -10.39 -8.11 -0.31
N ARG A 56 -10.65 -7.88 -1.60
CA ARG A 56 -10.68 -8.93 -2.63
C ARG A 56 -9.35 -8.97 -3.39
N LYS A 57 -8.86 -10.16 -3.68
CA LYS A 57 -7.68 -10.34 -4.52
C LYS A 57 -8.07 -10.14 -5.98
N LYS A 58 -7.51 -9.12 -6.64
CA LYS A 58 -7.71 -8.92 -8.10
C LYS A 58 -6.74 -9.78 -8.90
N TYR A 59 -5.47 -9.81 -8.52
CA TYR A 59 -4.43 -10.58 -9.19
C TYR A 59 -3.38 -11.06 -8.20
N THR A 60 -2.55 -12.02 -8.60
CA THR A 60 -1.40 -12.48 -7.84
C THR A 60 -0.20 -12.70 -8.76
N LEU A 61 0.93 -12.10 -8.38
CA LEU A 61 2.23 -12.33 -8.97
C LEU A 61 3.02 -13.23 -8.01
N SER A 62 3.22 -14.49 -8.36
CA SER A 62 3.88 -15.45 -7.48
C SER A 62 5.32 -15.67 -7.91
N ARG A 63 6.27 -15.07 -7.19
CA ARG A 63 7.71 -15.27 -7.41
C ARG A 63 8.13 -16.74 -7.30
N GLN A 64 7.56 -17.50 -6.36
CA GLN A 64 7.94 -18.91 -6.13
C GLN A 64 7.54 -19.83 -7.28
N THR A 65 6.38 -19.57 -7.90
CA THR A 65 5.87 -20.41 -8.99
C THR A 65 6.16 -19.83 -10.37
N GLY A 66 6.47 -18.54 -10.46
CA GLY A 66 6.61 -17.81 -11.72
C GLY A 66 5.28 -17.54 -12.43
N MET A 67 4.14 -17.79 -11.76
CA MET A 67 2.80 -17.67 -12.35
C MET A 67 2.18 -16.30 -12.06
N VAL A 68 1.42 -15.81 -13.05
CA VAL A 68 0.53 -14.66 -12.93
C VAL A 68 -0.90 -15.16 -12.99
N THR A 69 -1.66 -14.88 -11.94
CA THR A 69 -3.06 -15.33 -11.81
C THR A 69 -3.97 -14.12 -11.71
N LEU A 70 -5.01 -14.09 -12.54
CA LEU A 70 -6.11 -13.13 -12.48
C LEU A 70 -7.33 -13.78 -11.82
N TYR A 71 -7.98 -13.06 -10.93
CA TYR A 71 -9.17 -13.51 -10.21
C TYR A 71 -10.40 -12.69 -10.62
N ASP A 72 -11.56 -13.32 -10.61
CA ASP A 72 -12.85 -12.65 -10.74
C ASP A 72 -13.26 -12.02 -9.38
N ASN A 73 -14.33 -11.25 -9.39
CA ASN A 73 -14.94 -10.62 -8.23
C ASN A 73 -15.31 -11.62 -7.13
N ASP A 74 -15.58 -12.87 -7.49
CA ASP A 74 -15.92 -13.97 -6.58
C ASP A 74 -14.69 -14.79 -6.13
N GLU A 75 -13.47 -14.28 -6.38
CA GLU A 75 -12.18 -14.92 -6.11
C GLU A 75 -11.90 -16.21 -6.91
N ASP A 76 -12.72 -16.49 -7.92
CA ASP A 76 -12.48 -17.58 -8.87
C ASP A 76 -11.34 -17.22 -9.82
N VAL A 77 -10.50 -18.21 -10.14
CA VAL A 77 -9.38 -18.02 -11.06
C VAL A 77 -9.90 -17.90 -12.49
N ILE A 78 -9.67 -16.76 -13.13
CA ILE A 78 -10.00 -16.56 -14.56
C ILE A 78 -8.96 -17.27 -15.43
N TYR A 79 -7.69 -16.97 -15.19
CA TYR A 79 -6.56 -17.66 -15.82
C TYR A 79 -5.30 -17.58 -14.96
N SER A 80 -4.39 -18.52 -15.18
CA SER A 80 -3.07 -18.56 -14.57
C SER A 80 -2.06 -19.02 -15.61
N HIS A 81 -1.09 -18.16 -15.94
CA HIS A 81 -0.05 -18.43 -16.95
C HIS A 81 1.35 -18.03 -16.45
N PRO A 82 2.42 -18.57 -17.03
CA PRO A 82 3.79 -18.17 -16.70
C PRO A 82 4.06 -16.70 -17.03
N PHE A 83 4.82 -15.99 -16.17
CA PHE A 83 5.14 -14.57 -16.34
C PHE A 83 5.83 -14.24 -17.67
N VAL A 84 6.66 -15.15 -18.18
CA VAL A 84 7.39 -14.98 -19.45
C VAL A 84 6.48 -14.87 -20.68
N GLU A 85 5.23 -15.32 -20.56
CA GLU A 85 4.23 -15.25 -21.64
C GLU A 85 3.45 -13.94 -21.65
N PHE A 86 3.67 -13.07 -20.66
CA PHE A 86 3.03 -11.76 -20.57
C PHE A 86 3.91 -10.66 -21.15
N ASP A 87 3.30 -9.83 -21.99
CA ASP A 87 3.86 -8.58 -22.45
C ASP A 87 3.27 -7.42 -21.62
N CYS A 88 4.10 -6.44 -21.27
CA CYS A 88 3.69 -5.27 -20.50
C CYS A 88 3.36 -4.12 -21.45
N CYS A 89 2.12 -3.61 -21.37
CA CYS A 89 1.66 -2.47 -22.15
C CYS A 89 1.41 -1.27 -21.23
N LEU A 90 1.96 -0.11 -21.60
CA LEU A 90 1.63 1.17 -20.97
C LEU A 90 0.34 1.71 -21.61
N PHE A 91 -0.66 2.00 -20.80
CA PHE A 91 -1.88 2.66 -21.24
C PHE A 91 -2.09 3.97 -20.47
N SER A 92 -2.85 4.87 -21.07
CA SER A 92 -3.29 6.11 -20.45
C SER A 92 -4.81 6.13 -20.33
N SER A 93 -5.29 6.60 -19.20
CA SER A 93 -6.71 6.73 -18.90
C SER A 93 -6.99 8.15 -18.42
N THR A 94 -7.99 8.81 -18.99
CA THR A 94 -8.43 10.12 -18.52
C THR A 94 -9.51 9.97 -17.48
N ASN A 95 -9.36 10.63 -16.33
CA ASN A 95 -10.46 10.76 -15.38
C ASN A 95 -11.55 11.69 -15.95
N GLN A 96 -12.75 11.66 -15.36
CA GLN A 96 -13.89 12.52 -15.73
C GLN A 96 -13.57 14.03 -15.69
N TYR A 97 -12.54 14.43 -14.94
CA TYR A 97 -12.04 15.80 -14.85
C TYR A 97 -10.94 16.15 -15.88
N GLY A 98 -10.65 15.26 -16.83
CA GLY A 98 -9.60 15.45 -17.83
C GLY A 98 -8.17 15.20 -17.34
N HIS A 99 -7.99 14.73 -16.09
CA HIS A 99 -6.68 14.35 -15.57
C HIS A 99 -6.20 13.07 -16.25
N LEU A 100 -5.01 13.10 -16.84
CA LEU A 100 -4.40 11.95 -17.49
C LEU A 100 -3.69 11.09 -16.44
N SER A 101 -4.14 9.85 -16.25
CA SER A 101 -3.46 8.85 -15.42
C SER A 101 -2.81 7.81 -16.32
N PHE A 102 -1.68 7.27 -15.89
CA PHE A 102 -1.01 6.18 -16.58
C PHE A 102 -1.13 4.89 -15.77
N GLY A 103 -0.99 3.76 -16.45
CA GLY A 103 -1.00 2.45 -15.84
C GLY A 103 -0.31 1.45 -16.74
N ILE A 104 0.16 0.35 -16.15
CA ILE A 104 0.68 -0.79 -16.90
C ILE A 104 -0.34 -1.92 -16.82
N ALA A 105 -0.53 -2.61 -17.94
CA ALA A 105 -1.34 -3.81 -18.05
C ALA A 105 -0.48 -4.96 -18.58
N LEU A 106 -0.60 -6.12 -17.95
CA LEU A 106 -0.01 -7.36 -18.47
C LEU A 106 -1.02 -8.03 -19.41
N VAL A 107 -0.60 -8.20 -20.65
CA VAL A 107 -1.36 -8.83 -21.73
C VAL A 107 -0.72 -10.17 -22.03
N HIS A 108 -1.52 -11.22 -22.07
CA HIS A 108 -1.02 -12.55 -22.40
C HIS A 108 -0.75 -12.66 -23.91
N ARG A 109 0.44 -13.11 -24.32
CA ARG A 109 0.86 -13.12 -25.74
C ARG A 109 0.07 -14.11 -26.59
N TYR A 110 -0.26 -15.28 -26.03
CA TYR A 110 -0.84 -16.40 -26.80
C TYR A 110 -2.35 -16.51 -26.69
N SER A 111 -2.96 -15.84 -25.72
CA SER A 111 -4.39 -15.96 -25.45
C SER A 111 -5.03 -14.59 -25.52
N ASP A 112 -6.09 -14.48 -26.31
CA ASP A 112 -6.87 -13.25 -26.46
C ASP A 112 -7.90 -13.13 -25.34
N TYR A 113 -7.42 -12.80 -24.14
CA TYR A 113 -8.29 -12.49 -23.01
C TYR A 113 -8.77 -11.04 -23.10
N SER A 114 -10.08 -10.82 -22.97
CA SER A 114 -10.64 -9.47 -22.88
C SER A 114 -10.24 -8.72 -21.60
N GLN A 115 -9.82 -9.46 -20.56
CA GLN A 115 -9.39 -8.92 -19.27
C GLN A 115 -7.88 -9.02 -19.12
N HIS A 116 -7.25 -7.89 -18.77
CA HIS A 116 -5.81 -7.78 -18.58
C HIS A 116 -5.48 -7.50 -17.11
N VAL A 117 -4.28 -7.86 -16.67
CA VAL A 117 -3.84 -7.60 -15.30
C VAL A 117 -3.33 -6.17 -15.20
N THR A 118 -4.14 -5.27 -14.64
CA THR A 118 -3.80 -3.86 -14.47
C THR A 118 -3.06 -3.60 -13.16
N ILE A 119 -1.82 -3.11 -13.24
CA ILE A 119 -0.92 -2.86 -12.09
C ILE A 119 -0.67 -1.35 -11.89
N GLY A 120 -1.54 -0.49 -12.44
CA GLY A 120 -1.42 0.97 -12.28
C GLY A 120 -1.62 1.47 -10.85
N GLU A 121 -2.46 0.81 -10.06
CA GLU A 121 -2.82 1.23 -8.69
C GLU A 121 -1.66 1.12 -7.68
N MET A 122 -0.56 0.46 -8.02
CA MET A 122 0.59 0.30 -7.11
C MET A 122 1.37 1.60 -6.89
N ILE A 123 1.31 2.55 -7.83
CA ILE A 123 1.98 3.83 -7.73
C ILE A 123 0.99 4.98 -7.95
N GLY A 124 1.08 6.01 -7.11
CA GLY A 124 0.27 7.22 -7.25
C GLY A 124 0.84 8.26 -8.23
N SER A 125 1.86 7.88 -9.02
CA SER A 125 2.50 8.82 -9.95
C SER A 125 1.68 9.01 -11.21
N THR A 126 1.75 10.23 -11.76
CA THR A 126 1.15 10.60 -13.04
C THR A 126 2.19 10.58 -14.17
N HIS A 127 3.45 10.27 -13.89
CA HIS A 127 4.51 10.28 -14.90
C HIS A 127 4.67 8.90 -15.55
N PRO A 128 4.68 8.80 -16.90
CA PRO A 128 4.81 7.52 -17.59
C PRO A 128 6.15 6.82 -17.30
N ASP A 129 7.19 7.59 -16.97
CA ASP A 129 8.51 7.04 -16.66
C ASP A 129 8.52 6.27 -15.33
N ASP A 130 7.70 6.65 -14.37
CA ASP A 130 7.59 5.92 -13.10
C ASP A 130 6.89 4.58 -13.29
N HIS A 131 5.93 4.50 -14.22
CA HIS A 131 5.32 3.24 -14.63
C HIS A 131 6.31 2.30 -15.35
N LYS A 132 7.25 2.85 -16.14
CA LYS A 132 8.34 2.06 -16.74
C LYS A 132 9.31 1.54 -15.67
N ARG A 133 9.63 2.36 -14.67
CA ARG A 133 10.45 1.92 -13.53
C ARG A 133 9.76 0.85 -12.70
N LEU A 134 8.44 0.98 -12.48
CA LEU A 134 7.62 -0.04 -11.82
C LEU A 134 7.68 -1.37 -12.57
N TRP A 135 7.67 -1.34 -13.91
CA TRP A 135 7.86 -2.55 -14.70
C TRP A 135 9.19 -3.24 -14.40
N ASN A 136 10.31 -2.51 -14.30
CA ASN A 136 11.60 -3.09 -13.92
C ASN A 136 11.54 -3.74 -12.52
N VAL A 137 10.85 -3.11 -11.57
CA VAL A 137 10.63 -3.66 -10.22
C VAL A 137 9.86 -4.97 -10.28
N ILE A 138 8.82 -5.06 -11.11
CA ILE A 138 8.04 -6.29 -11.29
C ILE A 138 8.89 -7.38 -11.95
N GLN A 139 9.67 -7.03 -12.98
CA GLN A 139 10.59 -7.98 -13.62
C GLN A 139 11.61 -8.53 -12.63
N GLN A 140 12.26 -7.67 -11.84
CA GLN A 140 13.19 -8.10 -10.79
C GLN A 140 12.51 -8.93 -9.70
N TYR A 141 11.27 -8.59 -9.33
CA TYR A 141 10.49 -9.37 -8.37
C TYR A 141 10.14 -10.77 -8.89
N MET A 142 9.83 -10.91 -10.17
CA MET A 142 9.51 -12.21 -10.77
C MET A 142 10.75 -13.04 -11.12
N ASP A 143 11.90 -12.39 -11.30
CA ASP A 143 13.17 -13.07 -11.56
C ASP A 143 13.81 -13.61 -10.26
N VAL A 144 13.82 -14.94 -10.11
CA VAL A 144 14.38 -15.63 -8.94
C VAL A 144 15.91 -15.60 -8.92
N SER A 145 16.56 -15.33 -10.07
CA SER A 145 18.02 -15.24 -10.16
C SER A 145 18.57 -13.94 -9.57
N GLN A 146 17.74 -12.89 -9.52
CA GLN A 146 18.09 -11.60 -8.94
C GLN A 146 17.57 -11.48 -7.51
N PRO A 147 18.23 -10.71 -6.63
CA PRO A 147 17.69 -10.40 -5.31
C PRO A 147 16.39 -9.60 -5.44
N LEU A 148 15.52 -9.70 -4.44
CA LEU A 148 14.27 -8.95 -4.37
C LEU A 148 14.54 -7.43 -4.48
N PRO A 149 13.65 -6.68 -5.17
CA PRO A 149 13.79 -5.24 -5.27
C PRO A 149 13.74 -4.61 -3.87
N ASP A 150 14.52 -3.55 -3.70
CA ASP A 150 14.65 -2.88 -2.41
C ASP A 150 13.45 -1.97 -2.13
N LEU A 151 12.44 -2.53 -1.47
CA LEU A 151 11.21 -1.82 -1.10
C LEU A 151 10.91 -2.05 0.39
N PRO A 152 10.42 -1.02 1.12
CA PRO A 152 10.01 -1.18 2.51
C PRO A 152 8.98 -2.30 2.72
N LEU A 153 8.06 -2.47 1.77
CA LEU A 153 7.04 -3.53 1.80
C LEU A 153 7.65 -4.94 1.75
N LEU A 154 8.75 -5.11 1.01
CA LEU A 154 9.38 -6.41 0.79
C LEU A 154 10.40 -6.79 1.85
N GLU A 155 10.80 -5.86 2.72
CA GLU A 155 11.81 -6.07 3.76
C GLU A 155 11.55 -7.33 4.60
N VAL A 156 10.31 -7.55 5.03
CA VAL A 156 9.89 -8.70 5.84
C VAL A 156 10.05 -10.04 5.12
N PHE A 157 10.07 -10.01 3.78
CA PHE A 157 10.16 -11.19 2.94
C PHE A 157 11.59 -11.47 2.45
N ARG A 158 12.52 -10.51 2.58
CA ARG A 158 13.91 -10.66 2.10
C ARG A 158 14.61 -11.87 2.72
N SER A 159 14.43 -12.09 4.02
CA SER A 159 15.00 -13.23 4.74
C SER A 159 14.42 -14.59 4.33
N LYS A 160 13.25 -14.60 3.67
CA LYS A 160 12.57 -15.82 3.20
C LYS A 160 13.01 -16.23 1.80
N ASP A 161 13.54 -15.32 1.01
CA ASP A 161 14.01 -15.57 -0.35
C ASP A 161 15.50 -15.98 -0.32
N PRO A 162 15.86 -17.19 -0.77
CA PRO A 162 17.23 -17.71 -0.63
C PRO A 162 18.26 -16.88 -1.42
N THR A 163 17.90 -16.43 -2.63
CA THR A 163 18.75 -15.57 -3.48
C THR A 163 19.01 -14.24 -2.78
N THR A 164 17.96 -13.60 -2.27
CA THR A 164 18.06 -12.33 -1.55
C THR A 164 18.86 -12.48 -0.25
N ALA A 165 18.63 -13.55 0.51
CA ALA A 165 19.35 -13.79 1.75
C ALA A 165 20.86 -14.02 1.54
N ALA A 166 21.24 -14.69 0.45
CA ALA A 166 22.65 -14.85 0.08
C ALA A 166 23.29 -13.51 -0.31
N TYR A 167 22.60 -12.70 -1.12
CA TYR A 167 23.04 -11.37 -1.53
C TYR A 167 23.17 -10.39 -0.34
N ASP A 168 22.17 -10.37 0.54
CA ASP A 168 22.17 -9.50 1.73
C ASP A 168 23.30 -9.90 2.71
N LYS A 169 23.66 -11.19 2.76
CA LYS A 169 24.80 -11.68 3.56
C LYS A 169 26.14 -11.25 2.97
N GLU A 170 26.27 -11.21 1.65
CA GLU A 170 27.50 -10.76 0.97
C GLU A 170 27.77 -9.27 1.17
N ILE A 171 26.71 -8.46 1.20
CA ILE A 171 26.79 -6.99 1.36
C ILE A 171 26.69 -6.56 2.82
N GLU A 172 26.51 -7.50 3.75
CA GLU A 172 26.31 -7.24 5.19
C GLU A 172 25.20 -6.20 5.45
N ARG A 173 24.09 -6.32 4.72
CA ARG A 173 22.95 -5.39 4.83
C ARG A 173 22.20 -5.60 6.15
N ASP A 174 21.80 -4.51 6.82
CA ASP A 174 20.89 -4.57 7.98
C ASP A 174 19.52 -5.17 7.59
N PRO A 175 19.08 -6.28 8.21
CA PRO A 175 17.75 -6.87 7.98
C PRO A 175 16.56 -5.95 8.31
N LYS A 176 16.79 -4.87 9.08
CA LYS A 176 15.77 -3.88 9.45
C LYS A 176 16.06 -2.49 8.89
N TYR A 177 16.87 -2.39 7.84
CA TYR A 177 17.28 -1.13 7.22
C TYR A 177 16.16 -0.08 7.10
N TRP A 178 14.99 -0.44 6.58
CA TRP A 178 13.88 0.50 6.41
C TRP A 178 13.13 0.78 7.71
N ARG A 179 13.00 -0.24 8.57
CA ARG A 179 12.27 -0.15 9.84
C ARG A 179 13.04 0.54 10.97
N SER A 180 14.37 0.56 10.90
CA SER A 180 15.23 1.15 11.91
C SER A 180 15.45 2.65 11.71
N MET A 181 15.18 3.18 10.52
CA MET A 181 15.28 4.60 10.20
C MET A 181 14.26 5.45 10.97
N SER A 182 14.68 6.65 11.35
CA SER A 182 13.76 7.71 11.75
C SER A 182 13.05 8.33 10.54
N ASP A 183 11.90 8.96 10.75
CA ASP A 183 11.14 9.62 9.68
C ASP A 183 12.00 10.62 8.88
N LYS A 184 12.90 11.35 9.56
CA LYS A 184 13.81 12.30 8.91
C LYS A 184 14.84 11.62 8.01
N GLU A 185 15.41 10.50 8.46
CA GLU A 185 16.37 9.72 7.67
C GLU A 185 15.67 9.08 6.47
N PHE A 186 14.46 8.57 6.67
CA PHE A 186 13.64 8.02 5.60
C PHE A 186 13.38 9.07 4.50
N ASP A 187 12.94 10.27 4.87
CA ASP A 187 12.69 11.36 3.92
C ASP A 187 13.96 11.75 3.15
N GLN A 188 15.13 11.78 3.82
CA GLN A 188 16.41 12.07 3.18
C GLN A 188 16.81 10.98 2.18
N VAL A 189 16.66 9.71 2.55
CA VAL A 189 16.96 8.56 1.68
C VAL A 189 16.05 8.57 0.46
N VAL A 190 14.74 8.77 0.64
CA VAL A 190 13.78 8.86 -0.47
C VAL A 190 14.11 10.03 -1.40
N ALA A 191 14.45 11.20 -0.86
CA ALA A 191 14.86 12.35 -1.66
C ALA A 191 16.15 12.07 -2.47
N GLN A 192 17.14 11.41 -1.85
CA GLN A 192 18.37 11.01 -2.53
C GLN A 192 18.10 9.96 -3.62
N MET A 193 17.23 8.99 -3.36
CA MET A 193 16.81 8.01 -4.36
C MET A 193 16.11 8.67 -5.54
N ALA A 194 15.21 9.62 -5.29
CA ALA A 194 14.53 10.38 -6.33
C ALA A 194 15.51 11.20 -7.18
N GLU A 195 16.54 11.79 -6.59
CA GLU A 195 17.59 12.50 -7.32
C GLU A 195 18.41 11.55 -8.19
N ASN A 196 18.87 10.43 -7.63
CA ASN A 196 19.61 9.41 -8.37
C ASN A 196 18.81 8.87 -9.56
N GLN A 197 17.49 8.70 -9.41
CA GLN A 197 16.60 8.24 -10.47
C GLN A 197 16.51 9.18 -11.68
N LYS A 198 16.76 10.49 -11.50
CA LYS A 198 16.77 11.45 -12.62
C LYS A 198 17.89 11.17 -13.63
N HIS A 199 18.97 10.55 -13.20
CA HIS A 199 20.12 10.22 -14.03
C HIS A 199 20.05 8.81 -14.64
N ILE A 200 19.09 7.99 -14.23
CA ILE A 200 18.93 6.61 -14.66
C ILE A 200 17.81 6.52 -15.70
N PRO A 201 18.06 5.90 -16.89
CA PRO A 201 17.01 5.70 -17.87
C PRO A 201 15.82 4.90 -17.30
N PRO A 202 14.57 5.27 -17.59
CA PRO A 202 13.38 4.62 -17.01
C PRO A 202 13.25 3.11 -17.29
N LEU A 203 13.71 2.65 -18.46
CA LEU A 203 13.66 1.24 -18.87
C LEU A 203 14.97 0.48 -18.56
N GLY A 204 15.89 1.09 -17.82
CA GLY A 204 17.20 0.51 -17.55
C GLY A 204 18.18 0.66 -18.72
N LYS A 205 19.17 -0.23 -18.77
CA LYS A 205 20.21 -0.19 -19.80
C LYS A 205 19.59 -0.53 -21.17
N PRO A 206 19.89 0.22 -22.23
CA PRO A 206 19.42 -0.11 -23.57
C PRO A 206 19.92 -1.50 -23.97
N ILE A 207 19.03 -2.26 -24.61
CA ILE A 207 19.30 -3.61 -25.07
C ILE A 207 19.31 -3.61 -26.60
N ASN A 208 20.34 -4.20 -27.19
CA ASN A 208 20.38 -4.41 -28.63
C ASN A 208 19.56 -5.65 -29.01
N ILE A 209 18.31 -5.43 -29.45
CA ILE A 209 17.40 -6.51 -29.87
C ILE A 209 17.84 -7.22 -31.16
N TYR A 210 18.82 -6.67 -31.88
CA TYR A 210 19.38 -7.25 -33.11
C TYR A 210 20.74 -7.93 -32.88
N ALA A 211 21.20 -7.99 -31.63
CA ALA A 211 22.43 -8.68 -31.26
C ALA A 211 22.36 -10.15 -31.71
N GLN A 212 23.41 -10.63 -32.39
CA GLN A 212 23.48 -12.02 -32.85
C GLN A 212 24.17 -12.91 -31.80
N THR A 213 24.95 -12.31 -30.91
CA THR A 213 25.64 -12.98 -29.82
C THR A 213 25.22 -12.44 -28.44
N PRO A 214 25.24 -13.25 -27.37
CA PRO A 214 24.86 -12.80 -26.03
C PRO A 214 25.70 -11.63 -25.49
N GLU A 215 26.94 -11.52 -25.95
CA GLU A 215 27.90 -10.48 -25.54
C GLU A 215 27.54 -9.09 -26.10
N GLU A 216 26.85 -9.04 -27.26
CA GLU A 216 26.43 -7.79 -27.92
C GLU A 216 25.13 -7.21 -27.36
N ILE A 217 24.39 -7.95 -26.53
CA ILE A 217 23.06 -7.57 -26.02
C ILE A 217 23.11 -6.29 -25.20
N HIS A 218 24.20 -6.08 -24.44
CA HIS A 218 24.38 -4.94 -23.53
C HIS A 218 25.39 -3.90 -24.03
N VAL A 219 25.87 -4.02 -25.27
CA VAL A 219 26.80 -3.07 -25.90
C VAL A 219 25.97 -2.07 -26.68
N VAL A 220 25.62 -0.95 -26.04
CA VAL A 220 24.99 0.21 -26.69
C VAL A 220 25.71 1.47 -26.26
#